data_AF-A0A7C8AJY4-F1
#
_entry.id   AF-A0A7C8AJY4-F1
#
_cell.length_a   1.000
_cell.length_b   1.000
_cell.length_c   1.000
_cell.angle_alpha   90.00
_cell.angle_beta   90.00
_cell.angle_gamma   90.00
#
_symmetry.space_group_name_H-M   'P 1'
#
loop_
_entity.id
_entity.type
_entity.pdbx_description
1 polymer ?
#
loop_
_entity_poly.entity_id
_entity_poly.type
_entity_poly.pdbx_seq_one_letter_code
_entity_poly.pdbx_strand_id
1 'polypeptide(L)'
;RRLAEFSRQRGILLVPGVELLVEGKHVVVLNPDKDQCAARTYSELRALGRRNAVILAPHPYYPLDHCLRNALVKNIDVFDAIEYSSVYLRGIGFNGRARRVAQRFGLPLVGTSDMHFEPFTDTTFTWIQAEPCVNSVVEAVREGRVRLDTRSCTCTRAAQMFWRTVRDMTQGLWTRQN
;
A
#
# COMPACT_ATOMS: atom_id res chain seq x y z
N ARG A 1 -1.94 -21.87 2.73
CA ARG A 1 -3.19 -22.67 2.54
C ARG A 1 -4.29 -22.29 3.55
N ARG A 2 -3.98 -22.17 4.86
CA ARG A 2 -4.97 -21.84 5.91
C ARG A 2 -5.76 -20.52 5.71
N LEU A 3 -5.11 -19.43 5.29
CA LEU A 3 -5.78 -18.13 5.10
C LEU A 3 -6.77 -18.10 3.93
N ALA A 4 -6.40 -18.70 2.80
CA ALA A 4 -7.26 -18.75 1.61
C ALA A 4 -8.56 -19.52 1.90
N GLU A 5 -8.46 -20.65 2.59
CA GLU A 5 -9.62 -21.43 2.98
C GLU A 5 -10.51 -20.69 4.00
N PHE A 6 -9.89 -20.08 5.02
CA PHE A 6 -10.59 -19.29 6.02
C PHE A 6 -11.35 -18.09 5.43
N SER A 7 -10.75 -17.42 4.45
CA SER A 7 -11.35 -16.27 3.75
C SER A 7 -12.54 -16.70 2.90
N ARG A 8 -12.39 -17.80 2.15
CA ARG A 8 -13.45 -18.39 1.34
C ARG A 8 -14.68 -18.77 2.17
N GLN A 9 -14.48 -19.38 3.34
CA GLN A 9 -15.58 -19.72 4.27
C GLN A 9 -16.36 -18.50 4.78
N ARG A 10 -15.79 -17.29 4.68
CA ARG A 10 -16.39 -16.02 5.10
C ARG A 10 -16.89 -15.15 3.95
N GLY A 11 -16.82 -15.65 2.71
CA GLY A 11 -17.16 -14.85 1.53
C GLY A 11 -16.19 -13.68 1.30
N ILE A 12 -14.96 -13.76 1.82
CA ILE A 12 -13.93 -12.74 1.66
C ILE A 12 -13.02 -13.15 0.50
N LEU A 13 -12.90 -12.28 -0.50
CA LEU A 13 -11.89 -12.41 -1.54
C LEU A 13 -10.51 -12.05 -0.95
N LEU A 14 -9.58 -13.00 -0.99
CA LEU A 14 -8.19 -12.76 -0.62
C LEU A 14 -7.38 -12.48 -1.89
N VAL A 15 -6.89 -11.24 -2.02
CA VAL A 15 -5.97 -10.85 -3.10
C VAL A 15 -4.54 -11.10 -2.62
N PRO A 16 -3.74 -11.94 -3.30
CA PRO A 16 -2.32 -12.12 -2.97
C PRO A 16 -1.59 -10.78 -3.05
N GLY A 17 -0.60 -10.55 -2.21
CA GLY A 17 0.20 -9.34 -2.28
C GLY A 17 1.54 -9.54 -1.57
N VAL A 18 2.50 -8.71 -1.95
CA VAL A 18 3.83 -8.65 -1.32
C VAL A 18 4.28 -7.19 -1.25
N GLU A 19 4.89 -6.83 -0.13
CA GLU A 19 5.61 -5.57 -0.01
C GLU A 19 7.10 -5.85 -0.24
N LEU A 20 7.65 -5.24 -1.28
CA LEU A 20 9.04 -5.44 -1.72
C LEU A 20 9.90 -4.29 -1.25
N LEU A 21 11.16 -4.61 -0.93
CA LEU A 21 12.22 -3.63 -0.81
C LEU A 21 12.92 -3.46 -2.16
N VAL A 22 12.61 -2.36 -2.85
CA VAL A 22 13.12 -2.00 -4.18
C VAL A 22 14.03 -0.79 -4.05
N GLU A 23 15.34 -0.98 -4.27
CA GLU A 23 16.37 0.05 -4.06
C GLU A 23 16.26 0.73 -2.68
N GLY A 24 15.97 -0.08 -1.64
CA GLY A 24 15.78 0.40 -0.28
C GLY A 24 14.45 1.11 -0.02
N LYS A 25 13.49 1.04 -0.95
CA LYS A 25 12.15 1.64 -0.83
C LYS A 25 11.04 0.60 -0.89
N HIS A 26 9.96 0.85 -0.16
CA HIS A 26 8.79 -0.02 -0.19
C HIS A 26 8.00 0.16 -1.49
N VAL A 27 7.61 -0.97 -2.07
CA VAL A 27 6.71 -1.08 -3.22
C VAL A 27 5.76 -2.24 -2.95
N VAL A 28 4.46 -2.01 -3.00
CA VAL A 28 3.47 -3.08 -2.82
C VAL A 28 3.06 -3.60 -4.19
N VAL A 29 3.13 -4.91 -4.38
CA VAL A 29 2.64 -5.57 -5.60
C VAL A 29 1.48 -6.48 -5.23
N LEU A 30 0.30 -6.19 -5.79
CA LEU A 30 -0.90 -7.03 -5.64
C LEU A 30 -0.97 -8.01 -6.80
N ASN A 31 -1.25 -9.27 -6.49
CA ASN A 31 -1.26 -10.42 -7.39
C ASN A 31 0.06 -10.62 -8.19
N PRO A 32 1.24 -10.61 -7.53
CA PRO A 32 2.53 -10.78 -8.20
C PRO A 32 2.73 -12.22 -8.70
N ASP A 33 3.49 -12.36 -9.79
CA ASP A 33 4.13 -13.63 -10.13
C ASP A 33 5.46 -13.84 -9.37
N LYS A 34 6.14 -14.97 -9.62
CA LYS A 34 7.39 -15.32 -8.92
C LYS A 34 8.53 -14.33 -9.23
N ASP A 35 8.60 -13.83 -10.46
CA ASP A 35 9.67 -12.93 -10.88
C ASP A 35 9.46 -11.54 -10.25
N GLN A 36 8.21 -11.08 -10.19
CA GLN A 36 7.85 -9.83 -9.53
C GLN A 36 8.15 -9.88 -8.03
N CYS A 37 7.89 -11.01 -7.36
CA CYS A 37 8.30 -11.22 -5.96
C CYS A 37 9.83 -11.14 -5.75
N ALA A 38 10.62 -11.45 -6.79
CA ALA A 38 12.07 -11.43 -6.73
C ALA A 38 12.69 -10.09 -7.14
N ALA A 39 11.91 -9.15 -7.71
CA ALA A 39 12.41 -7.85 -8.13
C ALA A 39 12.99 -7.04 -6.96
N ARG A 40 14.11 -6.36 -7.22
CA ARG A 40 14.84 -5.51 -6.25
C ARG A 40 15.14 -4.12 -6.80
N THR A 41 14.89 -3.86 -8.08
CA THR A 41 15.10 -2.56 -8.75
C THR A 41 13.87 -2.09 -9.50
N TYR A 42 13.75 -0.77 -9.72
CA TYR A 42 12.67 -0.23 -10.55
C TYR A 42 12.80 -0.67 -12.01
N SER A 43 14.05 -0.88 -12.47
CA SER A 43 14.33 -1.37 -13.83
C SER A 43 13.78 -2.78 -14.04
N GLU A 44 13.96 -3.68 -13.08
CA GLU A 44 13.38 -5.04 -13.13
C GLU A 44 11.86 -4.98 -13.16
N LEU A 45 11.22 -4.21 -12.27
CA LEU A 45 9.76 -4.05 -12.27
C LEU A 45 9.24 -3.51 -13.61
N ARG A 46 9.97 -2.58 -14.22
CA ARG A 46 9.65 -2.03 -15.54
C ARG A 46 9.79 -3.09 -16.65
N ALA A 47 10.85 -3.89 -16.62
CA ALA A 47 11.10 -4.94 -17.61
C ALA A 47 10.10 -6.10 -17.49
N LEU A 48 9.73 -6.48 -16.27
CA LEU A 48 8.70 -7.50 -16.03
C LEU A 48 7.32 -7.02 -16.46
N GLY A 49 7.04 -5.73 -16.32
CA GLY A 49 5.75 -5.13 -16.57
C GLY A 49 4.73 -5.53 -15.50
N ARG A 50 3.44 -5.34 -15.79
CA ARG A 50 2.37 -5.56 -14.81
C ARG A 50 1.92 -7.01 -14.66
N ARG A 51 1.89 -7.83 -15.72
CA ARG A 51 1.55 -9.28 -15.66
C ARG A 51 0.34 -9.63 -14.77
N ASN A 52 -0.77 -8.92 -14.93
CA ASN A 52 -1.99 -9.08 -14.09
C ASN A 52 -1.77 -8.80 -12.58
N ALA A 53 -0.81 -7.93 -12.29
CA ALA A 53 -0.56 -7.35 -10.98
C ALA A 53 -0.87 -5.85 -10.97
N VAL A 54 -0.99 -5.29 -9.76
CA VAL A 54 -1.01 -3.84 -9.50
C VAL A 54 0.26 -3.50 -8.74
N ILE A 55 0.98 -2.49 -9.20
CA ILE A 55 2.13 -1.93 -8.46
C ILE A 55 1.68 -0.63 -7.77
N LEU A 56 1.59 -0.68 -6.45
CA LEU A 56 1.16 0.43 -5.59
C LEU A 56 2.39 1.13 -4.99
N ALA A 57 2.34 2.45 -4.89
CA ALA A 57 3.29 3.26 -4.13
C ALA A 57 2.83 3.40 -2.67
N PRO A 58 3.33 2.60 -1.71
CA PRO A 58 2.90 2.64 -0.32
C PRO A 58 3.47 3.88 0.39
N HIS A 59 2.65 4.49 1.26
CA HIS A 59 2.93 5.58 2.20
C HIS A 59 4.09 6.50 1.76
N PRO A 60 4.05 7.10 0.55
CA PRO A 60 5.26 7.55 -0.14
C PRO A 60 5.97 8.73 0.55
N TYR A 61 5.26 9.46 1.41
CA TYR A 61 5.75 10.67 2.06
C TYR A 61 5.79 10.60 3.58
N TYR A 62 5.59 9.41 4.17
CA TYR A 62 5.74 9.22 5.60
C TYR A 62 7.21 9.36 6.04
N PRO A 63 7.47 9.72 7.31
CA PRO A 63 8.81 10.02 7.80
C PRO A 63 9.62 8.75 8.13
N LEU A 64 9.62 7.77 7.21
CA LEU A 64 10.38 6.53 7.31
C LEU A 64 11.39 6.45 6.16
N ASP A 65 12.51 5.76 6.36
CA ASP A 65 13.61 5.73 5.39
C ASP A 65 13.29 4.92 4.14
N HIS A 66 12.44 3.91 4.28
CA HIS A 66 11.96 3.09 3.18
C HIS A 66 10.79 3.72 2.39
N CYS A 67 10.31 4.91 2.78
CA CYS A 67 9.31 5.64 1.98
C CYS A 67 9.93 6.21 0.69
N LEU A 68 9.15 6.16 -0.40
CA LEU A 68 9.59 6.51 -1.76
C LEU A 68 10.11 7.95 -1.89
N ARG A 69 9.45 8.92 -1.26
CA ARG A 69 9.77 10.37 -1.33
C ARG A 69 9.98 10.83 -2.78
N ASN A 70 11.20 11.21 -3.14
CA ASN A 70 11.54 11.68 -4.49
C ASN A 70 11.62 10.52 -5.51
N ALA A 71 11.81 9.27 -5.06
CA ALA A 71 11.86 8.10 -5.94
C ALA A 71 10.50 7.82 -6.60
N LEU A 72 9.39 8.19 -5.95
CA LEU A 72 8.04 8.07 -6.53
C LEU A 72 7.93 8.82 -7.86
N VAL A 73 8.28 10.11 -7.86
CA VAL A 73 8.16 10.94 -9.09
C VAL A 73 9.18 10.51 -10.15
N LYS A 74 10.37 10.07 -9.74
CA LYS A 74 11.41 9.59 -10.67
C LYS A 74 11.03 8.28 -11.38
N ASN A 75 10.22 7.44 -10.75
CA ASN A 75 9.79 6.13 -11.26
C ASN A 75 8.27 6.03 -11.37
N ILE A 76 7.60 7.16 -11.65
CA ILE A 76 6.13 7.24 -11.61
C ILE A 76 5.47 6.25 -12.58
N ASP A 77 6.15 5.95 -13.68
CA ASP A 77 5.74 5.00 -14.71
C ASP A 77 5.68 3.54 -14.23
N VAL A 78 6.28 3.24 -13.08
CA VAL A 78 6.24 1.90 -12.45
C VAL A 78 4.96 1.69 -11.64
N PHE A 79 4.27 2.75 -11.24
CA PHE A 79 3.13 2.64 -10.32
C PHE A 79 1.80 2.77 -11.05
N ASP A 80 0.84 1.94 -10.66
CA ASP A 80 -0.55 2.00 -11.13
C ASP A 80 -1.45 2.80 -10.18
N ALA A 81 -1.05 2.94 -8.92
CA ALA A 81 -1.80 3.65 -7.90
C ALA A 81 -0.86 4.20 -6.82
N ILE A 82 -1.37 5.16 -6.04
CA ILE A 82 -0.66 5.71 -4.88
C ILE A 82 -1.47 5.48 -3.62
N GLU A 83 -0.79 5.06 -2.56
CA GLU A 83 -1.45 4.82 -1.28
C GLU A 83 -1.88 6.13 -0.59
N TYR A 84 -3.06 6.06 0.02
CA TYR A 84 -3.52 6.97 1.06
C TYR A 84 -3.59 6.19 2.38
N SER A 85 -2.62 6.38 3.27
CA SER A 85 -2.48 5.57 4.48
C SER A 85 -3.50 5.96 5.55
N SER A 86 -3.98 4.97 6.31
CA SER A 86 -4.87 5.18 7.47
C SER A 86 -4.23 5.92 8.64
N VAL A 87 -2.90 5.94 8.70
CA VAL A 87 -2.15 6.48 9.84
C VAL A 87 -1.97 7.99 9.67
N TYR A 88 -3.05 8.78 9.76
CA TYR A 88 -2.94 10.24 9.62
C TYR A 88 -3.81 11.04 10.58
N LEU A 89 -3.20 12.09 11.12
CA LEU A 89 -3.91 13.14 11.84
C LEU A 89 -4.35 14.23 10.87
N ARG A 90 -5.55 14.78 11.11
CA ARG A 90 -6.04 15.94 10.37
C ARG A 90 -5.05 17.10 10.56
N GLY A 91 -4.50 17.62 9.47
CA GLY A 91 -3.50 18.69 9.46
C GLY A 91 -2.06 18.25 9.18
N ILE A 92 -1.74 16.95 9.29
CA ILE A 92 -0.42 16.42 8.87
C ILE A 92 -0.46 16.01 7.39
N GLY A 93 0.38 16.65 6.58
CA GLY A 93 0.23 16.70 5.13
C GLY A 93 0.82 15.55 4.30
N PHE A 94 1.19 14.41 4.88
CA PHE A 94 1.84 13.30 4.13
C PHE A 94 0.95 12.76 3.01
N ASN A 95 -0.28 12.36 3.37
CA ASN A 95 -1.31 11.96 2.40
C ASN A 95 -1.69 13.12 1.45
N GLY A 96 -1.61 14.37 1.92
CA GLY A 96 -1.82 15.55 1.07
C GLY A 96 -0.81 15.65 -0.07
N ARG A 97 0.46 15.28 0.18
CA ARG A 97 1.50 15.23 -0.85
C ARG A 97 1.30 14.05 -1.81
N ALA A 98 0.91 12.89 -1.30
CA ALA A 98 0.53 11.73 -2.12
C ALA A 98 -0.61 12.08 -3.09
N ARG A 99 -1.67 12.72 -2.58
CA ARG A 99 -2.81 13.20 -3.38
C ARG A 99 -2.39 14.16 -4.49
N ARG A 100 -1.48 15.10 -4.22
CA ARG A 100 -1.00 16.05 -5.24
C ARG A 100 -0.24 15.33 -6.37
N VAL A 101 0.56 14.31 -6.05
CA VAL A 101 1.25 13.53 -7.07
C VAL A 101 0.28 12.67 -7.86
N ALA A 102 -0.67 12.01 -7.19
CA ALA A 102 -1.74 11.26 -7.83
C ALA A 102 -2.50 12.12 -8.85
N GLN A 103 -2.96 13.30 -8.44
CA GLN A 103 -3.63 14.26 -9.32
C GLN A 103 -2.76 14.73 -10.49
N ARG A 104 -1.47 15.00 -10.25
CA ARG A 104 -0.54 15.47 -11.28
C ARG A 104 -0.30 14.44 -12.38
N PHE A 105 -0.27 13.16 -12.02
CA PHE A 105 0.07 12.07 -12.95
C PHE A 105 -1.14 11.20 -13.35
N GLY A 106 -2.35 11.57 -12.92
CA GLY A 106 -3.58 10.83 -13.25
C GLY A 106 -3.65 9.44 -12.62
N LEU A 107 -2.97 9.21 -11.49
CA LEU A 107 -2.99 7.92 -10.80
C LEU A 107 -4.12 7.88 -9.75
N PRO A 108 -4.83 6.75 -9.60
CA PRO A 108 -5.82 6.58 -8.54
C PRO A 108 -5.17 6.55 -7.14
N LEU A 109 -5.95 6.95 -6.15
CA LEU A 109 -5.61 6.81 -4.74
C LEU A 109 -6.24 5.53 -4.17
N VAL A 110 -5.43 4.71 -3.52
CA VAL A 110 -5.88 3.49 -2.82
C VAL A 110 -5.68 3.68 -1.32
N GLY A 111 -6.78 3.69 -0.59
CA GLY A 111 -6.79 3.69 0.86
C GLY A 111 -6.40 2.33 1.41
N THR A 112 -5.36 2.29 2.25
CA THR A 112 -4.90 1.09 2.94
C THR A 112 -4.74 1.36 4.43
N SER A 113 -4.65 0.27 5.19
CA SER A 113 -4.56 0.34 6.63
C SER A 113 -3.12 0.28 7.16
N ASP A 114 -2.17 -0.27 6.38
CA ASP A 114 -0.77 -0.50 6.78
C ASP A 114 -0.64 -1.15 8.18
N MET A 115 -1.49 -2.15 8.40
CA MET A 115 -1.78 -2.70 9.72
C MET A 115 -0.69 -3.67 10.18
N HIS A 116 0.05 -3.24 11.19
CA HIS A 116 1.05 -4.06 11.88
C HIS A 116 0.58 -4.52 13.27
N PHE A 117 -0.52 -3.96 13.80
CA PHE A 117 -0.96 -4.20 15.18
C PHE A 117 -2.48 -4.18 15.34
N GLU A 118 -3.01 -5.08 16.15
CA GLU A 118 -4.41 -5.02 16.60
C GLU A 118 -4.65 -3.86 17.60
N PRO A 119 -5.87 -3.32 17.67
CA PRO A 119 -7.08 -3.69 16.91
C PRO A 119 -7.17 -3.04 15.51
N PHE A 120 -7.86 -3.69 14.57
CA PHE A 120 -8.12 -3.15 13.23
C PHE A 120 -8.88 -1.82 13.25
N THR A 121 -8.59 -0.95 12.27
CA THR A 121 -9.43 0.23 11.99
C THR A 121 -9.95 0.22 10.57
N ASP A 122 -11.24 0.49 10.45
CA ASP A 122 -11.99 0.78 9.23
C ASP A 122 -11.97 2.28 8.89
N THR A 123 -10.89 2.97 9.25
CA THR A 123 -10.81 4.43 9.10
C THR A 123 -10.43 4.84 7.68
N THR A 124 -9.70 4.01 6.94
CA THR A 124 -9.30 4.31 5.55
C THR A 124 -9.33 3.03 4.73
N PHE A 125 -10.11 3.04 3.67
CA PHE A 125 -10.27 1.90 2.77
C PHE A 125 -10.68 2.39 1.36
N THR A 126 -10.76 1.44 0.43
CA THR A 126 -11.07 1.73 -0.98
C THR A 126 -12.32 0.97 -1.40
N TRP A 127 -13.30 1.68 -1.92
CA TRP A 127 -14.38 1.09 -2.68
C TRP A 127 -13.86 0.74 -4.08
N ILE A 128 -14.00 -0.51 -4.51
CA ILE A 128 -13.57 -0.98 -5.82
C ILE A 128 -14.81 -1.45 -6.57
N GLN A 129 -15.07 -0.87 -7.73
CA GLN A 129 -16.19 -1.30 -8.57
C GLN A 129 -15.71 -2.46 -9.44
N ALA A 130 -15.89 -3.70 -8.97
CA ALA A 130 -15.47 -4.92 -9.67
C ALA A 130 -16.30 -6.12 -9.21
N GLU A 131 -16.33 -7.16 -10.03
CA GLU A 131 -16.70 -8.50 -9.55
C GLU A 131 -15.72 -8.97 -8.48
N PRO A 132 -16.16 -9.78 -7.49
CA PRO A 132 -15.32 -10.24 -6.39
C PRO A 132 -14.36 -11.37 -6.82
N CYS A 133 -13.53 -11.10 -7.82
CA CYS A 133 -12.44 -11.95 -8.27
C CYS A 133 -11.14 -11.14 -8.42
N VAL A 134 -9.99 -11.81 -8.27
CA VAL A 134 -8.68 -11.14 -8.24
C VAL A 134 -8.42 -10.32 -9.50
N ASN A 135 -8.69 -10.90 -10.68
CA ASN A 135 -8.43 -10.24 -11.95
C ASN A 135 -9.26 -8.97 -12.14
N SER A 136 -10.56 -9.02 -11.82
CA SER A 136 -11.43 -7.85 -11.91
C SER A 136 -11.05 -6.75 -10.92
N VAL A 137 -10.57 -7.12 -9.73
CA VAL A 137 -10.05 -6.14 -8.76
C VAL A 137 -8.77 -5.48 -9.27
N VAL A 138 -7.81 -6.26 -9.78
CA VAL A 138 -6.56 -5.74 -10.37
C VAL A 138 -6.86 -4.78 -11.51
N GLU A 139 -7.74 -5.17 -12.42
CA GLU A 139 -8.17 -4.35 -13.56
C GLU A 139 -8.86 -3.07 -13.10
N ALA A 140 -9.82 -3.15 -12.17
CA ALA A 140 -10.52 -1.98 -11.65
C ALA A 140 -9.59 -0.98 -10.97
N VAL A 141 -8.58 -1.43 -10.23
CA VAL A 141 -7.57 -0.54 -9.64
C VAL A 141 -6.75 0.14 -10.74
N ARG A 142 -6.28 -0.60 -11.75
CA ARG A 142 -5.49 -0.04 -12.86
C ARG A 142 -6.28 0.96 -13.72
N GLU A 143 -7.58 0.74 -13.88
CA GLU A 143 -8.48 1.63 -14.60
C GLU A 143 -8.98 2.81 -13.75
N GLY A 144 -8.60 2.87 -12.47
CA GLY A 144 -9.03 3.92 -11.56
C GLY A 144 -10.52 3.85 -11.19
N ARG A 145 -11.17 2.69 -11.34
CA ARG A 145 -12.55 2.41 -10.88
C ARG A 145 -12.60 2.20 -9.37
N VAL A 146 -12.00 3.15 -8.65
CA VAL A 146 -11.82 3.13 -7.20
C VAL A 146 -12.26 4.44 -6.57
N ARG A 147 -12.80 4.36 -5.36
CA ARG A 147 -13.16 5.53 -4.55
C ARG A 147 -12.59 5.37 -3.14
N LEU A 148 -11.70 6.29 -2.78
CA LEU A 148 -11.16 6.40 -1.43
C LEU A 148 -12.26 6.80 -0.44
N ASP A 149 -12.32 6.11 0.69
CA ASP A 149 -13.13 6.48 1.86
C ASP A 149 -12.22 6.56 3.08
N THR A 150 -12.21 7.71 3.75
CA THR A 150 -11.22 7.97 4.80
C THR A 150 -11.72 8.93 5.87
N ARG A 151 -11.37 8.59 7.12
CA ARG A 151 -11.59 9.36 8.34
C ARG A 151 -10.26 9.44 9.08
N SER A 152 -9.90 10.63 9.56
CA SER A 152 -8.63 10.80 10.29
C SER A 152 -8.66 10.03 11.61
N CYS A 153 -7.51 9.50 12.02
CA CYS A 153 -7.40 8.88 13.33
C CYS A 153 -7.46 9.95 14.45
N THR A 154 -7.80 9.51 15.66
CA THR A 154 -7.76 10.38 16.85
C THR A 154 -6.31 10.64 17.28
N CYS A 155 -6.05 11.79 17.91
CA CYS A 155 -4.71 12.14 18.42
C CYS A 155 -4.11 11.04 19.30
N THR A 156 -4.92 10.46 20.20
CA THR A 156 -4.51 9.36 21.08
C THR A 156 -4.02 8.14 20.29
N ARG A 157 -4.70 7.81 19.20
CA ARG A 157 -4.39 6.62 18.40
C ARG A 157 -3.15 6.83 17.53
N ALA A 158 -2.99 8.01 16.94
CA ALA A 158 -1.75 8.36 16.24
C ALA A 158 -0.54 8.31 17.19
N ALA A 159 -0.68 8.85 18.40
CA ALA A 159 0.36 8.77 19.42
C ALA A 159 0.68 7.32 19.79
N GLN A 160 -0.32 6.47 20.02
CA GLN A 160 -0.12 5.04 20.31
C GLN A 160 0.61 4.30 19.18
N MET A 161 0.21 4.54 17.92
CA MET A 161 0.87 3.93 16.75
C MET A 161 2.31 4.40 16.63
N PHE A 162 2.56 5.71 16.74
CA PHE A 162 3.90 6.28 16.71
C PHE A 162 4.79 5.72 17.84
N TRP A 163 4.29 5.71 19.08
CA TRP A 163 5.02 5.15 20.23
C TRP A 163 5.35 3.67 20.04
N ARG A 164 4.44 2.88 19.47
CA ARG A 164 4.68 1.45 19.19
C ARG A 164 5.69 1.26 18.06
N THR A 165 5.61 2.03 16.98
CA THR A 165 6.60 2.00 15.91
C THR A 165 7.99 2.36 16.43
N VAL A 166 8.11 3.44 17.23
CA VAL A 166 9.38 3.83 17.87
C VAL A 166 9.89 2.72 18.77
N ARG A 167 9.03 2.14 19.62
CA ARG A 167 9.40 1.03 20.50
C ARG A 167 9.90 -0.18 19.71
N ASP A 168 9.19 -0.60 18.67
CA ASP A 168 9.52 -1.80 17.91
C ASP A 168 10.76 -1.61 17.02
N MET A 169 11.03 -0.36 16.58
CA MET A 169 12.31 0.05 15.99
C MET A 169 13.45 -0.01 17.02
N THR A 170 13.24 0.48 18.25
CA THR A 170 14.27 0.43 19.30
C THR A 170 14.54 -0.99 19.82
N GLN A 171 13.58 -1.90 19.69
CA GLN A 171 13.70 -3.30 20.13
C GLN A 171 14.19 -4.26 19.02
N GLY A 172 14.48 -3.76 17.80
CA GLY A 172 14.93 -4.60 16.68
C GLY A 172 13.91 -5.67 16.26
N LEU A 173 12.63 -5.49 16.60
CA LEU A 173 11.55 -6.39 16.20
C LEU A 173 11.09 -6.13 14.77
N TRP A 174 11.30 -4.90 14.28
CA TRP A 174 11.00 -4.50 12.90
C TRP A 174 11.86 -5.23 11.85
N THR A 175 13.11 -5.58 12.18
CA THR A 175 14.01 -6.33 11.27
C THR A 175 13.73 -7.83 11.21
N ARG A 176 12.84 -8.37 12.07
CA ARG A 176 12.51 -9.81 12.09
C ARG A 176 11.28 -10.18 11.26
N GLN A 177 10.54 -9.21 10.74
CA GLN A 177 9.33 -9.43 9.93
C GLN A 177 9.52 -9.13 8.43
N ASN A 178 10.70 -8.66 8.01
CA ASN A 178 11.06 -8.40 6.60
C ASN A 178 12.12 -9.37 6.09
#